data_AF-A0AAU2HLQ2-F1
#
_entry.id   AF-A0AAU2HLQ2-F1
#
_cell.length_a   1.000
_cell.length_b   1.000
_cell.length_c   1.000
_cell.angle_alpha   90.00
_cell.angle_beta   90.00
_cell.angle_gamma   90.00
#
_symmetry.space_group_name_H-M   'P 1'
#
loop_
_entity.id
_entity.type
_entity.pdbx_description
1 polymer ?
#
loop_
_entity_poly.entity_id
_entity_poly.type
_entity_poly.pdbx_seq_one_letter_code
_entity_poly.pdbx_strand_id
1 'polypeptide(L)'
;MINETPDLPYSPASSLPPAAQAELAGTAWEELPHFCTGRHGVPDTPDILGAVLATDPARRVRAVGDLYRLLLNQARVFPATAPAALVVASLLDDPRTLAEDRWERRAGRRPLRAELLNWLASFADIARLNVEDGIGAAQDLAAARAARPILHDRIADFCDADDPLVGEAALAATALLLADPALASSVPRYAPAARAVLAVSADSHYRWIARERLAAWGENVTGLVAAEKEHLAALDQAHALAEDPFGEGQEQAIRWLEEQPEDTAAPERLGRRREDQTAPPQAAAPHEPAPEQPVATSGSETGYRGPWRITREEERAEWTFTPYVGVGPLHFGMTLEEITSALGEGPAVSSYSHHGEDQQLDYTDFAESGVRALFYEGRLGCVAVDALTGPQVRLDAAPLTGCAPSHVEDWLIHRTTLRPGSLMYSPAADPVFADLGLAIRPQRAGDVVLSRPLFLLHDWLDLWHSLPSEEWNYS
;
A
#
# COMPACT_ATOMS: atom_id res chain seq x y z
N MET A 1 50.85 21.05 13.61
CA MET A 1 50.10 21.48 12.42
C MET A 1 49.43 20.25 11.85
N ILE A 2 48.20 20.01 12.25
CA ILE A 2 47.35 18.94 11.72
C ILE A 2 46.48 19.64 10.68
N ASN A 3 46.62 19.22 9.41
CA ASN A 3 45.79 19.73 8.32
C ASN A 3 44.40 19.13 8.49
N GLU A 4 43.44 19.96 8.90
CA GLU A 4 42.02 19.69 8.73
C GLU A 4 41.70 19.75 7.23
N THR A 5 41.19 18.64 6.70
CA THR A 5 40.58 18.61 5.37
C THR A 5 39.09 18.81 5.62
N PRO A 6 38.44 19.85 5.08
CA PRO A 6 37.02 20.06 5.32
C PRO A 6 36.22 19.00 4.56
N ASP A 7 35.41 18.21 5.28
CA ASP A 7 34.39 17.34 4.72
C ASP A 7 33.43 18.19 3.87
N LEU A 8 33.42 17.91 2.56
CA LEU A 8 32.40 18.43 1.65
C LEU A 8 31.12 17.60 1.81
N PRO A 9 29.93 18.23 1.79
CA PRO A 9 28.67 17.51 1.90
C PRO A 9 28.47 16.57 0.70
N TYR A 10 28.22 15.30 1.01
CA TYR A 10 27.94 14.23 0.05
C TYR A 10 26.68 14.58 -0.75
N SER A 11 26.82 14.87 -2.04
CA SER A 11 25.70 15.22 -2.91
C SER A 11 25.02 13.93 -3.39
N PRO A 12 23.71 13.70 -3.15
CA PRO A 12 23.03 12.45 -3.51
C PRO A 12 23.05 12.15 -5.03
N ALA A 13 23.34 13.15 -5.87
CA ALA A 13 23.42 13.01 -7.32
C ALA A 13 24.74 12.37 -7.83
N SER A 14 25.80 12.27 -7.02
CA SER A 14 27.08 11.69 -7.48
C SER A 14 27.12 10.15 -7.40
N SER A 15 25.99 9.52 -7.09
CA SER A 15 25.89 8.08 -6.82
C SER A 15 25.13 7.29 -7.88
N LEU A 16 24.54 7.95 -8.89
CA LEU A 16 23.75 7.30 -9.94
C LEU A 16 24.60 7.03 -11.19
N PRO A 17 24.25 6.01 -12.01
CA PRO A 17 24.91 5.78 -13.28
C PRO A 17 24.73 6.99 -14.23
N PRO A 18 25.68 7.28 -15.14
CA PRO A 18 25.66 8.50 -15.96
C PRO A 18 24.37 8.72 -16.76
N ALA A 19 23.77 7.65 -17.29
CA ALA A 19 22.51 7.72 -18.02
C ALA A 19 21.36 8.19 -17.11
N ALA A 20 21.23 7.61 -15.92
CA ALA A 20 20.22 8.02 -14.95
C ALA A 20 20.48 9.44 -14.43
N GLN A 21 21.74 9.82 -14.21
CA GLN A 21 22.10 11.17 -13.79
C GLN A 21 21.74 12.22 -14.84
N ALA A 22 21.96 11.92 -16.13
CA ALA A 22 21.59 12.82 -17.22
C ALA A 22 20.06 13.00 -17.33
N GLU A 23 19.30 11.91 -17.23
CA GLU A 23 17.82 11.96 -17.22
C GLU A 23 17.29 12.74 -16.01
N LEU A 24 17.88 12.50 -14.83
CA LEU A 24 17.52 13.19 -13.60
C LEU A 24 17.81 14.69 -13.68
N ALA A 25 18.99 15.08 -14.17
CA ALA A 25 19.40 16.48 -14.26
C ALA A 25 18.71 17.24 -15.41
N GLY A 26 18.28 16.54 -16.47
CA GLY A 26 17.57 17.12 -17.61
C GLY A 26 16.09 17.39 -17.38
N THR A 27 15.55 17.00 -16.22
CA THR A 27 14.13 17.08 -15.88
C THR A 27 13.87 18.21 -14.86
N ALA A 28 12.89 19.07 -15.14
CA ALA A 28 12.46 20.16 -14.25
C ALA A 28 11.50 19.64 -13.17
N TRP A 29 12.02 18.90 -12.18
CA TRP A 29 11.23 18.21 -11.16
C TRP A 29 10.36 19.12 -10.30
N GLU A 30 10.76 20.38 -10.13
CA GLU A 30 10.01 21.40 -9.41
C GLU A 30 8.64 21.71 -10.03
N GLU A 31 8.46 21.43 -11.33
CA GLU A 31 7.20 21.60 -12.05
C GLU A 31 6.38 20.30 -12.13
N LEU A 32 6.90 19.20 -11.58
CA LEU A 32 6.35 17.86 -11.72
C LEU A 32 5.98 17.29 -10.36
N PRO A 33 4.78 17.63 -9.82
CA PRO A 33 4.34 17.06 -8.57
C PRO A 33 4.03 15.56 -8.73
N HIS A 34 4.30 14.82 -7.66
CA HIS A 34 3.76 13.50 -7.36
C HIS A 34 2.60 13.64 -6.33
N PHE A 35 2.00 12.53 -5.88
CA PHE A 35 0.78 12.55 -5.05
C PHE A 35 0.80 13.47 -3.82
N CYS A 36 1.97 13.64 -3.18
CA CYS A 36 2.14 14.36 -1.91
C CYS A 36 3.20 15.47 -1.97
N THR A 37 3.56 15.97 -3.16
CA THR A 37 4.60 17.02 -3.29
C THR A 37 4.30 18.24 -2.42
N GLY A 38 5.34 18.76 -1.76
CA GLY A 38 5.26 19.94 -0.89
C GLY A 38 4.69 19.67 0.50
N ARG A 39 4.35 18.42 0.85
CA ARG A 39 3.97 18.04 2.23
C ARG A 39 5.21 17.82 3.09
N HIS A 40 5.14 18.23 4.35
CA HIS A 40 6.24 18.07 5.30
C HIS A 40 6.60 16.59 5.49
N GLY A 41 7.90 16.28 5.46
CA GLY A 41 8.41 14.92 5.67
C GLY A 41 8.22 13.97 4.48
N VAL A 42 7.67 14.43 3.35
CA VAL A 42 7.57 13.64 2.12
C VAL A 42 8.79 13.94 1.24
N PRO A 43 9.56 12.93 0.81
CA PRO A 43 10.72 13.15 -0.04
C PRO A 43 10.28 13.60 -1.45
N ASP A 44 11.06 14.48 -2.06
CA ASP A 44 10.85 14.87 -3.45
C ASP A 44 11.28 13.74 -4.41
N THR A 45 10.75 13.74 -5.63
CA THR A 45 10.99 12.66 -6.58
C THR A 45 12.48 12.42 -6.87
N PRO A 46 13.34 13.45 -7.01
CA PRO A 46 14.78 13.24 -7.17
C PRO A 46 15.45 12.54 -5.97
N ASP A 47 15.00 12.82 -4.75
CA ASP A 47 15.55 12.21 -3.54
C ASP A 47 15.17 10.74 -3.46
N ILE A 48 13.93 10.40 -3.83
CA ILE A 48 13.46 9.01 -3.94
C ILE A 48 14.32 8.26 -4.97
N LEU A 49 14.46 8.81 -6.18
CA LEU A 49 15.22 8.18 -7.28
C LEU A 49 16.71 8.03 -6.92
N GLY A 50 17.32 9.01 -6.24
CA GLY A 50 18.68 8.92 -5.74
C GLY A 50 18.87 7.85 -4.65
N ALA A 51 17.84 7.61 -3.84
CA ALA A 51 17.86 6.63 -2.77
C ALA A 51 17.64 5.17 -3.22
N VAL A 52 17.16 4.93 -4.44
CA VAL A 52 16.95 3.57 -5.00
C VAL A 52 18.25 2.75 -5.01
N LEU A 53 19.39 3.39 -5.27
CA LEU A 53 20.71 2.73 -5.27
C LEU A 53 21.53 3.01 -4.00
N ALA A 54 20.86 3.38 -2.91
CA ALA A 54 21.52 3.60 -1.62
C ALA A 54 22.22 2.31 -1.14
N THR A 55 23.40 2.47 -0.55
CA THR A 55 24.14 1.36 0.06
C THR A 55 23.38 0.77 1.25
N ASP A 56 22.69 1.61 2.02
CA ASP A 56 21.84 1.21 3.14
C ASP A 56 20.56 0.50 2.65
N PRO A 57 20.34 -0.79 3.00
CA PRO A 57 19.17 -1.55 2.60
C PRO A 57 17.85 -0.92 3.06
N ALA A 58 17.77 -0.37 4.27
CA ALA A 58 16.52 0.21 4.79
C ALA A 58 16.10 1.43 3.98
N ARG A 59 17.06 2.31 3.66
CA ARG A 59 16.83 3.46 2.78
C ARG A 59 16.42 3.04 1.36
N ARG A 60 17.03 1.99 0.82
CA ARG A 60 16.70 1.44 -0.49
C ARG A 60 15.29 0.86 -0.55
N VAL A 61 14.90 0.03 0.42
CA VAL A 61 13.56 -0.56 0.51
C VAL A 61 12.51 0.54 0.61
N ARG A 62 12.71 1.53 1.50
CA ARG A 62 11.84 2.70 1.61
C ARG A 62 11.70 3.46 0.29
N ALA A 63 12.80 3.69 -0.42
CA ALA A 63 12.77 4.39 -1.70
C ALA A 63 11.92 3.65 -2.75
N VAL A 64 12.03 2.31 -2.82
CA VAL A 64 11.20 1.48 -3.70
C VAL A 64 9.73 1.54 -3.28
N GLY A 65 9.42 1.47 -1.98
CA GLY A 65 8.07 1.66 -1.46
C GLY A 65 7.49 3.03 -1.85
N ASP A 66 8.29 4.09 -1.73
CA ASP A 66 7.93 5.45 -2.14
C ASP A 66 7.68 5.58 -3.65
N LEU A 67 8.39 4.83 -4.51
CA LEU A 67 8.09 4.78 -5.95
C LEU A 67 6.64 4.30 -6.19
N TYR A 68 6.18 3.26 -5.52
CA TYR A 68 4.79 2.80 -5.65
C TYR A 68 3.82 3.79 -5.01
N ARG A 69 4.09 4.18 -3.76
CA ARG A 69 3.20 4.98 -2.92
C ARG A 69 2.96 6.38 -3.47
N LEU A 70 4.00 7.02 -4.04
CA LEU A 70 3.96 8.43 -4.42
C LEU A 70 3.83 8.64 -5.93
N LEU A 71 4.40 7.76 -6.76
CA LEU A 71 4.38 7.93 -8.22
C LEU A 71 3.34 7.06 -8.93
N LEU A 72 2.82 6.00 -8.30
CA LEU A 72 1.77 5.13 -8.86
C LEU A 72 0.57 4.98 -7.90
N ASN A 73 0.36 5.98 -7.03
CA ASN A 73 -0.69 5.95 -6.00
C ASN A 73 -2.06 5.64 -6.61
N GLN A 74 -2.75 4.64 -6.04
CA GLN A 74 -4.11 4.25 -6.45
C GLN A 74 -4.26 3.95 -7.96
N ALA A 75 -3.23 3.39 -8.59
CA ALA A 75 -3.20 3.12 -10.03
C ALA A 75 -3.31 4.40 -10.88
N ARG A 76 -2.79 5.52 -10.40
CA ARG A 76 -2.78 6.80 -11.12
C ARG A 76 -1.38 7.22 -11.52
N VAL A 77 -1.30 7.92 -12.65
CA VAL A 77 -0.09 8.63 -13.06
C VAL A 77 -0.16 10.10 -12.63
N PHE A 78 0.99 10.65 -12.30
CA PHE A 78 1.24 12.03 -11.94
C PHE A 78 2.23 12.66 -12.93
N PRO A 79 2.37 13.99 -12.96
CA PRO A 79 3.37 14.66 -13.80
C PRO A 79 4.79 14.08 -13.67
N ALA A 80 5.21 13.71 -12.46
CA ALA A 80 6.52 13.11 -12.20
C ALA A 80 6.66 11.64 -12.66
N THR A 81 5.56 10.93 -12.90
CA THR A 81 5.59 9.47 -13.07
C THR A 81 6.32 9.03 -14.34
N ALA A 82 6.05 9.66 -15.48
CA ALA A 82 6.68 9.27 -16.74
C ALA A 82 8.19 9.57 -16.77
N PRO A 83 8.66 10.76 -16.35
CA PRO A 83 10.09 11.02 -16.21
C PRO A 83 10.78 10.09 -15.19
N ALA A 84 10.12 9.79 -14.06
CA ALA A 84 10.66 8.84 -13.09
C ALA A 84 10.82 7.44 -13.68
N ALA A 85 9.90 6.99 -14.53
CA ALA A 85 10.04 5.71 -15.21
C ALA A 85 11.24 5.64 -16.15
N LEU A 86 11.55 6.73 -16.85
CA LEU A 86 12.76 6.82 -17.68
C LEU A 86 14.03 6.74 -16.82
N VAL A 87 14.07 7.42 -15.67
CA VAL A 87 15.20 7.33 -14.73
C VAL A 87 15.34 5.90 -14.20
N VAL A 88 14.26 5.27 -13.72
CA VAL A 88 14.26 3.89 -13.21
C VAL A 88 14.77 2.91 -14.25
N ALA A 89 14.33 3.02 -15.50
CA ALA A 89 14.83 2.17 -16.59
C ALA A 89 16.34 2.35 -16.82
N SER A 90 16.88 3.55 -16.64
CA SER A 90 18.33 3.82 -16.71
C SER A 90 19.13 3.27 -15.52
N LEU A 91 18.47 2.80 -14.45
CA LEU A 91 19.13 2.16 -13.31
C LEU A 91 19.34 0.66 -13.52
N LEU A 92 18.61 0.02 -14.44
CA LEU A 92 18.56 -1.45 -14.57
C LEU A 92 19.93 -2.08 -14.86
N ASP A 93 20.78 -1.40 -15.64
CA ASP A 93 22.14 -1.85 -15.98
C ASP A 93 23.14 -1.73 -14.81
N ASP A 94 22.79 -1.00 -13.75
CA ASP A 94 23.70 -0.82 -12.61
C ASP A 94 23.86 -2.14 -11.84
N PRO A 95 25.08 -2.62 -11.57
CA PRO A 95 25.30 -3.88 -10.87
C PRO A 95 24.74 -3.89 -9.44
N ARG A 96 24.54 -2.72 -8.81
CA ARG A 96 23.90 -2.65 -7.48
C ARG A 96 22.45 -3.12 -7.51
N THR A 97 21.79 -3.13 -8.67
CA THR A 97 20.44 -3.69 -8.81
C THR A 97 20.40 -5.22 -8.67
N LEU A 98 21.55 -5.90 -8.63
CA LEU A 98 21.63 -7.33 -8.30
C LEU A 98 21.48 -7.62 -6.80
N ALA A 99 21.49 -6.60 -5.94
CA ALA A 99 21.31 -6.79 -4.50
C ALA A 99 19.91 -7.33 -4.19
N GLU A 100 19.84 -8.35 -3.34
CA GLU A 100 18.58 -8.98 -2.93
C GLU A 100 18.07 -8.43 -1.59
N ASP A 101 16.81 -8.01 -1.58
CA ASP A 101 16.09 -7.60 -0.36
C ASP A 101 14.68 -8.21 -0.33
N ARG A 102 13.96 -7.96 0.77
CA ARG A 102 12.51 -8.16 0.87
C ARG A 102 11.82 -6.85 0.51
N TRP A 103 10.78 -6.91 -0.32
CA TRP A 103 10.07 -5.73 -0.79
C TRP A 103 8.63 -5.77 -0.31
N GLU A 104 8.13 -4.66 0.24
CA GLU A 104 6.82 -4.57 0.92
C GLU A 104 5.67 -5.18 0.10
N ARG A 105 5.68 -5.01 -1.22
CA ARG A 105 4.58 -5.45 -2.10
C ARG A 105 4.66 -6.89 -2.56
N ARG A 106 5.71 -7.68 -2.26
CA ARG A 106 5.88 -9.01 -2.87
C ARG A 106 6.49 -10.00 -1.88
N ALA A 107 6.02 -11.25 -1.90
CA ALA A 107 6.58 -12.30 -1.08
C ALA A 107 8.02 -12.67 -1.50
N GLY A 108 8.80 -13.13 -0.52
CA GLY A 108 10.16 -13.63 -0.71
C GLY A 108 11.24 -12.56 -0.88
N ARG A 109 12.50 -13.03 -0.98
CA ARG A 109 13.65 -12.19 -1.34
C ARG A 109 13.83 -12.21 -2.86
N ARG A 110 14.18 -11.07 -3.45
CA ARG A 110 14.45 -10.96 -4.89
C ARG A 110 15.41 -9.81 -5.19
N PRO A 111 16.11 -9.84 -6.34
CA PRO A 111 16.97 -8.73 -6.76
C PRO A 111 16.18 -7.43 -6.91
N LEU A 112 16.79 -6.31 -6.54
CA LEU A 112 16.26 -4.96 -6.77
C LEU A 112 15.87 -4.78 -8.25
N ARG A 113 16.65 -5.32 -9.19
CA ARG A 113 16.36 -5.25 -10.62
C ARG A 113 14.99 -5.83 -10.97
N ALA A 114 14.67 -7.00 -10.43
CA ALA A 114 13.35 -7.62 -10.65
C ALA A 114 12.24 -6.73 -10.08
N GLU A 115 12.48 -6.06 -8.94
CA GLU A 115 11.50 -5.18 -8.34
C GLU A 115 11.33 -3.84 -9.10
N LEU A 116 12.40 -3.27 -9.65
CA LEU A 116 12.29 -2.10 -10.52
C LEU A 116 11.55 -2.44 -11.83
N LEU A 117 11.76 -3.64 -12.38
CA LEU A 117 10.99 -4.14 -13.51
C LEU A 117 9.50 -4.35 -13.17
N ASN A 118 9.19 -4.78 -11.95
CA ASN A 118 7.80 -4.87 -11.45
C ASN A 118 7.13 -3.50 -11.33
N TRP A 119 7.88 -2.51 -10.86
CA TRP A 119 7.39 -1.15 -10.81
C TRP A 119 7.13 -0.62 -12.23
N LEU A 120 8.02 -0.91 -13.18
CA LEU A 120 7.84 -0.56 -14.61
C LEU A 120 6.67 -1.32 -15.26
N ALA A 121 6.43 -2.57 -14.88
CA ALA A 121 5.24 -3.32 -15.28
C ALA A 121 3.97 -2.65 -14.78
N SER A 122 3.93 -2.26 -13.50
CA SER A 122 2.80 -1.54 -12.90
C SER A 122 2.54 -0.20 -13.61
N PHE A 123 3.60 0.55 -13.91
CA PHE A 123 3.52 1.76 -14.72
C PHE A 123 2.93 1.48 -16.11
N ALA A 124 3.43 0.46 -16.81
CA ALA A 124 2.96 0.09 -18.15
C ALA A 124 1.49 -0.36 -18.15
N ASP A 125 1.07 -1.06 -17.10
CA ASP A 125 -0.33 -1.46 -16.89
C ASP A 125 -1.24 -0.25 -16.73
N ILE A 126 -0.81 0.76 -15.96
CA ILE A 126 -1.57 1.99 -15.80
C ILE A 126 -1.59 2.79 -17.12
N ALA A 127 -0.46 2.88 -17.83
CA ALA A 127 -0.34 3.65 -19.07
C ALA A 127 -1.20 3.12 -20.22
N ARG A 128 -1.56 1.83 -20.21
CA ARG A 128 -2.48 1.24 -21.22
C ARG A 128 -3.96 1.52 -20.96
N LEU A 129 -4.34 1.91 -19.74
CA LEU A 129 -5.73 2.24 -19.38
C LEU A 129 -6.20 3.54 -20.04
N ASN A 130 -7.50 3.83 -20.03
CA ASN A 130 -8.06 5.04 -20.63
C ASN A 130 -8.27 6.16 -19.60
N VAL A 131 -8.31 7.41 -20.08
CA VAL A 131 -8.57 8.59 -19.22
C VAL A 131 -9.93 8.47 -18.52
N GLU A 132 -10.91 7.86 -19.19
CA GLU A 132 -12.25 7.60 -18.67
C GLU A 132 -12.27 6.66 -17.45
N ASP A 133 -11.15 5.99 -17.17
CA ASP A 133 -10.98 5.11 -16.01
C ASP A 133 -10.48 5.87 -14.75
N GLY A 134 -10.32 7.20 -14.80
CA GLY A 134 -9.95 8.03 -13.64
C GLY A 134 -8.46 8.00 -13.26
N ILE A 135 -7.61 7.61 -14.20
CA ILE A 135 -6.21 7.20 -14.00
C ILE A 135 -5.20 8.36 -13.90
N GLY A 136 -5.63 9.60 -14.05
CA GLY A 136 -4.75 10.77 -14.03
C GLY A 136 -5.25 11.86 -14.99
N ALA A 137 -4.55 13.00 -15.04
CA ALA A 137 -4.87 13.99 -16.07
C ALA A 137 -4.54 13.41 -17.45
N ALA A 138 -5.31 13.80 -18.48
CA ALA A 138 -5.10 13.31 -19.84
C ALA A 138 -3.67 13.57 -20.35
N GLN A 139 -3.05 14.68 -19.91
CA GLN A 139 -1.67 15.03 -20.22
C GLN A 139 -0.67 14.06 -19.61
N ASP A 140 -0.83 13.70 -18.34
CA ASP A 140 0.08 12.79 -17.62
C ASP A 140 0.02 11.38 -18.24
N LEU A 141 -1.17 10.92 -18.60
CA LEU A 141 -1.34 9.65 -19.29
C LEU A 141 -0.76 9.67 -20.70
N ALA A 142 -0.87 10.79 -21.42
CA ALA A 142 -0.22 10.95 -22.72
C ALA A 142 1.31 10.90 -22.59
N ALA A 143 1.88 11.55 -21.58
CA ALA A 143 3.31 11.48 -21.28
C ALA A 143 3.74 10.05 -20.92
N ALA A 144 2.95 9.34 -20.11
CA ALA A 144 3.23 7.95 -19.75
C ALA A 144 3.23 7.02 -20.99
N ARG A 145 2.27 7.20 -21.90
CA ARG A 145 2.21 6.45 -23.16
C ARG A 145 3.39 6.75 -24.08
N ALA A 146 3.80 8.03 -24.15
CA ALA A 146 4.94 8.45 -24.97
C ALA A 146 6.28 7.84 -24.50
N ALA A 147 6.41 7.50 -23.21
CA ALA A 147 7.60 6.84 -22.68
C ALA A 147 7.73 5.36 -23.10
N ARG A 148 6.63 4.69 -23.49
CA ARG A 148 6.60 3.23 -23.67
C ARG A 148 7.63 2.67 -24.66
N PRO A 149 7.86 3.27 -25.84
CA PRO A 149 8.89 2.76 -26.77
C PRO A 149 10.30 2.81 -26.19
N ILE A 150 10.65 3.90 -25.50
CA ILE A 150 11.97 4.06 -24.87
C ILE A 150 12.16 3.04 -23.75
N LEU A 151 11.11 2.81 -22.96
CA LEU A 151 11.13 1.80 -21.90
C LEU A 151 11.26 0.38 -22.48
N HIS A 152 10.54 0.06 -23.55
CA HIS A 152 10.66 -1.23 -24.23
C HIS A 152 12.11 -1.49 -24.66
N ASP A 153 12.76 -0.52 -25.29
CA ASP A 153 14.15 -0.66 -25.75
C ASP A 153 15.14 -0.89 -24.60
N ARG A 154 14.92 -0.24 -23.44
CA ARG A 154 15.75 -0.41 -22.24
C ARG A 154 15.50 -1.74 -21.51
N ILE A 155 14.30 -2.31 -21.62
CA ILE A 155 13.91 -3.53 -20.89
C ILE A 155 14.18 -4.79 -21.72
N ALA A 156 14.18 -4.69 -23.05
CA ALA A 156 14.23 -5.83 -23.96
C ALA A 156 15.36 -6.82 -23.67
N ASP A 157 16.54 -6.33 -23.30
CA ASP A 157 17.73 -7.15 -23.02
C ASP A 157 17.58 -7.98 -21.72
N PHE A 158 16.72 -7.56 -20.80
CA PHE A 158 16.48 -8.27 -19.55
C PHE A 158 15.46 -9.42 -19.67
N CYS A 159 14.73 -9.52 -20.79
CA CYS A 159 13.77 -10.61 -21.01
C CYS A 159 14.44 -11.99 -21.09
N ASP A 160 15.72 -12.01 -21.49
CA ASP A 160 16.55 -13.21 -21.63
C ASP A 160 17.61 -13.30 -20.50
N ALA A 161 17.39 -12.63 -19.37
CA ALA A 161 18.33 -12.62 -18.25
C ALA A 161 18.49 -14.02 -17.61
N ASP A 162 19.71 -14.33 -17.16
CA ASP A 162 20.03 -15.61 -16.49
C ASP A 162 19.24 -15.82 -15.17
N ASP A 163 18.92 -14.72 -14.49
CA ASP A 163 18.09 -14.74 -13.29
C ASP A 163 16.60 -14.84 -13.70
N PRO A 164 15.90 -15.94 -13.36
CA PRO A 164 14.52 -16.15 -13.78
C PRO A 164 13.56 -15.08 -13.24
N LEU A 165 13.79 -14.53 -12.05
CA LEU A 165 12.93 -13.48 -11.48
C LEU A 165 13.05 -12.18 -12.27
N VAL A 166 14.26 -11.86 -12.74
CA VAL A 166 14.51 -10.71 -13.60
C VAL A 166 13.90 -10.93 -14.99
N GLY A 167 14.10 -12.11 -15.58
CA GLY A 167 13.53 -12.47 -16.89
C GLY A 167 12.00 -12.42 -16.90
N GLU A 168 11.36 -12.98 -15.88
CA GLU A 168 9.90 -12.93 -15.72
C GLU A 168 9.38 -11.50 -15.57
N ALA A 169 10.00 -10.70 -14.70
CA ALA A 169 9.59 -9.30 -14.48
C ALA A 169 9.78 -8.44 -15.74
N ALA A 170 10.88 -8.63 -16.48
CA ALA A 170 11.14 -7.93 -17.74
C ALA A 170 10.14 -8.31 -18.83
N LEU A 171 9.82 -9.60 -18.94
CA LEU A 171 8.84 -10.10 -19.88
C LEU A 171 7.43 -9.59 -19.55
N ALA A 172 7.06 -9.53 -18.27
CA ALA A 172 5.80 -8.96 -17.81
C ALA A 172 5.68 -7.47 -18.16
N ALA A 173 6.71 -6.67 -17.86
CA ALA A 173 6.75 -5.25 -18.23
C ALA A 173 6.66 -5.07 -19.76
N THR A 174 7.44 -5.86 -20.51
CA THR A 174 7.43 -5.83 -21.98
C THR A 174 6.05 -6.16 -22.54
N ALA A 175 5.39 -7.23 -22.07
CA ALA A 175 4.06 -7.62 -22.54
C ALA A 175 3.01 -6.51 -22.37
N LEU A 176 3.10 -5.73 -21.29
CA LEU A 176 2.24 -4.58 -21.02
C LEU A 176 2.60 -3.36 -21.89
N LEU A 177 3.89 -3.08 -22.09
CA LEU A 177 4.36 -2.00 -22.97
C LEU A 177 3.91 -2.20 -24.43
N LEU A 178 3.85 -3.46 -24.90
CA LEU A 178 3.33 -3.84 -26.22
C LEU A 178 1.81 -3.56 -26.40
N ALA A 179 1.13 -2.98 -25.42
CA ALA A 179 -0.16 -2.34 -25.64
C ALA A 179 -0.04 -1.04 -26.47
N ASP A 180 1.16 -0.51 -26.64
CA ASP A 180 1.43 0.58 -27.58
C ASP A 180 1.34 0.10 -29.04
N PRO A 181 0.51 0.73 -29.89
CA PRO A 181 0.45 0.41 -31.31
C PRO A 181 1.80 0.52 -32.03
N ALA A 182 2.70 1.42 -31.59
CA ALA A 182 4.03 1.58 -32.17
C ALA A 182 4.91 0.34 -31.97
N LEU A 183 4.61 -0.49 -30.98
CA LEU A 183 5.37 -1.69 -30.64
C LEU A 183 4.69 -2.98 -31.15
N ALA A 184 3.57 -2.87 -31.87
CA ALA A 184 2.80 -4.04 -32.32
C ALA A 184 3.62 -5.03 -33.18
N SER A 185 4.63 -4.55 -33.91
CA SER A 185 5.54 -5.40 -34.70
C SER A 185 6.40 -6.34 -33.86
N SER A 186 6.58 -6.05 -32.57
CA SER A 186 7.37 -6.86 -31.65
C SER A 186 6.57 -8.00 -31.02
N VAL A 187 5.23 -8.00 -31.13
CA VAL A 187 4.35 -9.01 -30.53
C VAL A 187 4.73 -10.46 -30.89
N PRO A 188 5.02 -10.82 -32.17
CA PRO A 188 5.40 -12.18 -32.53
C PRO A 188 6.66 -12.69 -31.83
N ARG A 189 7.56 -11.79 -31.41
CA ARG A 189 8.77 -12.14 -30.66
C ARG A 189 8.44 -12.57 -29.23
N TYR A 190 7.55 -11.85 -28.56
CA TYR A 190 7.31 -12.00 -27.12
C TYR A 190 6.11 -12.89 -26.76
N ALA A 191 5.14 -13.07 -27.66
CA ALA A 191 3.95 -13.89 -27.38
C ALA A 191 4.29 -15.35 -26.99
N PRO A 192 5.23 -16.06 -27.66
CA PRO A 192 5.62 -17.41 -27.24
C PRO A 192 6.22 -17.44 -25.83
N ALA A 193 7.09 -16.47 -25.50
CA ALA A 193 7.71 -16.37 -24.18
C ALA A 193 6.67 -16.08 -23.10
N ALA A 194 5.74 -15.14 -23.35
CA ALA A 194 4.66 -14.82 -22.40
C ALA A 194 3.80 -16.05 -22.08
N ARG A 195 3.53 -16.91 -23.07
CA ARG A 195 2.82 -18.18 -22.84
C ARG A 195 3.67 -19.20 -22.09
N ALA A 196 4.93 -19.37 -22.47
CA ALA A 196 5.79 -20.42 -21.91
C ALA A 196 6.27 -20.11 -20.49
N VAL A 197 6.40 -18.83 -20.15
CA VAL A 197 6.98 -18.36 -18.89
C VAL A 197 5.90 -17.76 -17.99
N LEU A 198 5.28 -16.64 -18.39
CA LEU A 198 4.36 -15.92 -17.49
C LEU A 198 3.09 -16.72 -17.16
N ALA A 199 2.55 -17.48 -18.11
CA ALA A 199 1.31 -18.23 -17.90
C ALA A 199 1.42 -19.38 -16.89
N VAL A 200 2.65 -19.81 -16.56
CA VAL A 200 2.95 -20.87 -15.59
C VAL A 200 3.76 -20.36 -14.40
N SER A 201 3.97 -19.04 -14.30
CA SER A 201 4.70 -18.44 -13.18
C SER A 201 3.96 -18.70 -11.86
N ALA A 202 4.72 -18.75 -10.76
CA ALA A 202 4.17 -18.77 -9.40
C ALA A 202 3.42 -17.46 -9.07
N ASP A 203 3.78 -16.35 -9.73
CA ASP A 203 3.15 -15.05 -9.56
C ASP A 203 1.79 -14.97 -10.29
N SER A 204 0.69 -14.85 -9.53
CA SER A 204 -0.66 -14.79 -10.11
C SER A 204 -0.91 -13.54 -10.95
N HIS A 205 -0.19 -12.44 -10.70
CA HIS A 205 -0.27 -11.24 -11.51
C HIS A 205 0.39 -11.48 -12.87
N TYR A 206 1.53 -12.18 -12.94
CA TYR A 206 2.13 -12.57 -14.22
C TYR A 206 1.23 -13.51 -15.02
N ARG A 207 0.59 -14.50 -14.37
CA ARG A 207 -0.40 -15.36 -15.03
C ARG A 207 -1.59 -14.57 -15.59
N TRP A 208 -2.03 -13.53 -14.88
CA TRP A 208 -3.04 -12.62 -15.38
C TRP A 208 -2.55 -11.79 -16.58
N ILE A 209 -1.36 -11.16 -16.49
CA ILE A 209 -0.75 -10.43 -17.62
C ILE A 209 -0.67 -11.34 -18.85
N ALA A 210 -0.21 -12.59 -18.69
CA ALA A 210 -0.13 -13.54 -19.78
C ALA A 210 -1.48 -13.73 -20.49
N ARG A 211 -2.54 -14.00 -19.72
CA ARG A 211 -3.90 -14.20 -20.27
C ARG A 211 -4.43 -12.95 -20.97
N GLU A 212 -4.34 -11.80 -20.31
CA GLU A 212 -4.82 -10.53 -20.86
C GLU A 212 -4.10 -10.15 -22.15
N ARG A 213 -2.77 -10.22 -22.15
CA ARG A 213 -1.96 -9.77 -23.28
C ARG A 213 -2.04 -10.75 -24.45
N LEU A 214 -2.00 -12.06 -24.20
CA LEU A 214 -2.21 -13.07 -25.24
C LEU A 214 -3.61 -12.91 -25.88
N ALA A 215 -4.66 -12.76 -25.07
CA ALA A 215 -6.00 -12.53 -25.60
C ALA A 215 -6.08 -11.28 -26.48
N ALA A 216 -5.48 -10.17 -26.04
CA ALA A 216 -5.42 -8.92 -26.80
C ALA A 216 -4.64 -9.05 -28.13
N TRP A 217 -3.69 -9.98 -28.22
CA TRP A 217 -2.95 -10.29 -29.45
C TRP A 217 -3.65 -11.32 -30.34
N GLY A 218 -4.84 -11.80 -29.96
CA GLY A 218 -5.61 -12.78 -30.73
C GLY A 218 -5.19 -14.24 -30.52
N GLU A 219 -4.38 -14.50 -29.50
CA GLU A 219 -3.93 -15.85 -29.13
C GLU A 219 -5.03 -16.62 -28.38
N ASN A 220 -5.09 -17.94 -28.57
CA ASN A 220 -6.04 -18.76 -27.80
C ASN A 220 -5.59 -18.87 -26.33
N VAL A 221 -6.44 -18.43 -25.41
CA VAL A 221 -6.20 -18.48 -23.95
C VAL A 221 -7.21 -19.36 -23.21
N THR A 222 -8.10 -20.07 -23.90
CA THR A 222 -9.17 -20.85 -23.27
C THR A 222 -8.64 -21.88 -22.27
N GLY A 223 -7.56 -22.58 -22.63
CA GLY A 223 -6.91 -23.54 -21.72
C GLY A 223 -6.28 -22.87 -20.49
N LEU A 224 -5.71 -21.67 -20.64
CA LEU A 224 -5.13 -20.91 -19.53
C LEU A 224 -6.21 -20.40 -18.56
N VAL A 225 -7.33 -19.93 -19.10
CA VAL A 225 -8.49 -19.50 -18.29
C VAL A 225 -9.11 -20.67 -17.53
N ALA A 226 -9.23 -21.84 -18.17
CA ALA A 226 -9.73 -23.05 -17.52
C ALA A 226 -8.80 -23.50 -16.38
N ALA A 227 -7.50 -23.59 -16.65
CA ALA A 227 -6.50 -24.00 -15.66
C ALA A 227 -6.46 -23.06 -14.43
N GLU A 228 -6.55 -21.74 -14.65
CA GLU A 228 -6.62 -20.78 -13.53
C GLU A 228 -7.90 -20.97 -12.71
N LYS A 229 -9.06 -21.15 -13.35
CA LYS A 229 -10.33 -21.37 -12.65
C LYS A 229 -10.29 -22.65 -11.82
N GLU A 230 -9.73 -23.72 -12.37
CA GLU A 230 -9.53 -24.99 -11.66
C GLU A 230 -8.60 -24.82 -10.47
N HIS A 231 -7.50 -24.08 -10.63
CA HIS A 231 -6.54 -23.79 -9.56
C HIS A 231 -7.17 -22.98 -8.42
N LEU A 232 -7.89 -21.90 -8.73
CA LEU A 232 -8.61 -21.10 -7.73
C LEU A 232 -9.68 -21.90 -7.01
N ALA A 233 -10.46 -22.71 -7.73
CA ALA A 233 -11.47 -23.57 -7.12
C ALA A 233 -10.85 -24.62 -6.17
N ALA A 234 -9.67 -25.16 -6.53
CA ALA A 234 -8.94 -26.09 -5.67
C ALA A 234 -8.41 -25.38 -4.40
N LEU A 235 -7.91 -24.15 -4.53
CA LEU A 235 -7.50 -23.33 -3.38
C LEU A 235 -8.67 -23.02 -2.46
N ASP A 236 -9.79 -22.53 -3.00
CA ASP A 236 -11.00 -22.22 -2.22
C ASP A 236 -11.52 -23.46 -1.48
N GLN A 237 -11.55 -24.61 -2.15
CA GLN A 237 -11.95 -25.87 -1.55
C GLN A 237 -10.99 -26.30 -0.42
N ALA A 238 -9.68 -26.16 -0.64
CA ALA A 238 -8.68 -26.53 0.35
C ALA A 238 -8.72 -25.60 1.57
N HIS A 239 -8.89 -24.29 1.39
CA HIS A 239 -9.08 -23.35 2.49
C HIS A 239 -10.35 -23.66 3.29
N ALA A 240 -11.48 -23.90 2.62
CA ALA A 240 -12.73 -24.26 3.30
C ALA A 240 -12.61 -25.56 4.13
N LEU A 241 -11.85 -26.54 3.64
CA LEU A 241 -11.57 -27.78 4.39
C LEU A 241 -10.56 -27.56 5.54
N ALA A 242 -9.59 -26.66 5.37
CA ALA A 242 -8.63 -26.33 6.43
C ALA A 242 -9.27 -25.57 7.59
N GLU A 243 -10.25 -24.71 7.30
CA GLU A 243 -11.01 -23.93 8.29
C GLU A 243 -12.05 -24.75 9.06
N ASP A 244 -12.45 -25.93 8.60
CA ASP A 244 -13.36 -26.83 9.32
C ASP A 244 -12.58 -27.78 10.26
N PRO A 245 -12.54 -27.51 11.58
CA PRO A 245 -11.80 -28.34 12.55
C PRO A 245 -12.39 -29.75 12.75
N PHE A 246 -13.55 -30.03 12.17
CA PHE A 246 -14.20 -31.34 12.23
C PHE A 246 -14.41 -31.96 10.84
N GLY A 247 -13.90 -31.33 9.78
CA GLY A 247 -14.05 -31.77 8.40
C GLY A 247 -13.18 -32.99 8.08
N GLU A 248 -13.77 -34.04 7.48
CA GLU A 248 -13.00 -35.15 6.93
C GLU A 248 -12.05 -34.61 5.83
N GLY A 249 -10.74 -34.72 6.06
CA GLY A 249 -9.71 -34.27 5.10
C GLY A 249 -8.98 -32.97 5.47
N GLN A 250 -9.26 -32.35 6.63
CA GLN A 250 -8.60 -31.12 7.08
C GLN A 250 -7.06 -31.20 7.05
N GLU A 251 -6.46 -32.24 7.63
CA GLU A 251 -4.99 -32.41 7.65
C GLU A 251 -4.39 -32.54 6.24
N GLN A 252 -5.12 -33.16 5.31
CA GLN A 252 -4.69 -33.31 3.92
C GLN A 252 -4.81 -31.99 3.16
N ALA A 253 -5.83 -31.18 3.46
CA ALA A 253 -6.01 -29.85 2.91
C ALA A 253 -4.92 -28.88 3.38
N ILE A 254 -4.61 -28.84 4.69
CA ILE A 254 -3.52 -28.02 5.24
C ILE A 254 -2.19 -28.39 4.58
N ARG A 255 -1.87 -29.68 4.52
CA ARG A 255 -0.65 -30.15 3.87
C ARG A 255 -0.59 -29.80 2.39
N TRP A 256 -1.70 -29.92 1.66
CA TRP A 256 -1.76 -29.56 0.25
C TRP A 256 -1.57 -28.05 0.04
N LEU A 257 -2.13 -27.21 0.91
CA LEU A 257 -1.93 -25.76 0.93
C LEU A 257 -0.46 -25.38 1.20
N GLU A 258 0.18 -26.04 2.17
CA GLU A 258 1.61 -25.86 2.46
C GLU A 258 2.51 -26.30 1.28
N GLU A 259 2.06 -27.29 0.49
CA GLU A 259 2.75 -27.75 -0.71
C GLU A 259 2.49 -26.85 -1.94
N GLN A 260 1.52 -25.93 -1.89
CA GLN A 260 1.31 -24.97 -2.98
C GLN A 260 2.44 -23.94 -3.02
N PRO A 261 2.92 -23.58 -4.22
CA PRO A 261 3.87 -22.48 -4.34
C PRO A 261 3.21 -21.19 -3.82
N GLU A 262 3.91 -20.49 -2.91
CA GLU A 262 3.48 -19.19 -2.40
C GLU A 262 3.24 -18.24 -3.58
N ASP A 263 2.06 -17.61 -3.63
CA ASP A 263 1.78 -16.61 -4.65
C ASP A 263 2.71 -15.42 -4.41
N THR A 264 3.65 -15.23 -5.33
CA THR A 264 4.66 -14.18 -5.18
C THR A 264 4.15 -12.82 -5.66
N ALA A 265 2.91 -12.75 -6.16
CA ALA A 265 2.25 -11.52 -6.58
C ALA A 265 2.02 -10.56 -5.40
N ALA A 266 1.82 -9.29 -5.73
CA ALA A 266 1.38 -8.33 -4.74
C ALA A 266 -0.07 -8.58 -4.32
N PRO A 267 -0.40 -8.48 -3.02
CA PRO A 267 -1.76 -8.73 -2.52
C PRO A 267 -2.79 -7.80 -3.16
N GLU A 268 -2.39 -6.59 -3.59
CA GLU A 268 -3.25 -5.68 -4.35
C GLU A 268 -2.96 -5.66 -5.85
N ARG A 269 -3.95 -6.11 -6.64
CA ARG A 269 -3.99 -5.98 -8.09
C ARG A 269 -4.38 -4.55 -8.50
N LEU A 270 -3.41 -3.76 -8.97
CA LEU A 270 -3.70 -2.51 -9.68
C LEU A 270 -4.45 -2.87 -10.97
N GLY A 271 -5.57 -2.19 -11.27
CA GLY A 271 -6.21 -2.26 -12.59
C GLY A 271 -7.44 -3.17 -12.80
N ARG A 272 -7.96 -3.92 -11.79
CA ARG A 272 -9.21 -4.69 -12.02
C ARG A 272 -10.46 -3.79 -11.94
N ARG A 273 -10.85 -3.21 -13.08
CA ARG A 273 -12.24 -2.79 -13.32
C ARG A 273 -13.07 -4.05 -13.63
N ARG A 274 -13.82 -4.50 -12.64
CA ARG A 274 -15.23 -4.96 -12.72
C ARG A 274 -15.75 -5.38 -14.12
N GLU A 275 -15.32 -6.52 -14.67
CA GLU A 275 -15.96 -7.10 -15.87
C GLU A 275 -17.03 -8.17 -15.55
N ASP A 276 -17.19 -8.58 -14.28
CA ASP A 276 -18.15 -9.64 -13.91
C ASP A 276 -19.35 -9.15 -13.07
N GLN A 277 -19.65 -7.85 -13.10
CA GLN A 277 -20.92 -7.34 -12.55
C GLN A 277 -21.72 -6.60 -13.62
N THR A 278 -22.38 -7.37 -14.51
CA THR A 278 -23.70 -6.95 -14.99
C THR A 278 -24.69 -7.01 -13.82
N ALA A 279 -24.56 -6.08 -12.88
CA ALA A 279 -25.69 -5.66 -12.07
C ALA A 279 -26.54 -4.71 -12.94
N PRO A 280 -27.88 -4.84 -12.95
CA PRO A 280 -28.73 -3.86 -13.61
C PRO A 280 -28.45 -2.46 -13.02
N PRO A 281 -28.71 -1.37 -13.76
CA PRO A 281 -28.42 -0.02 -13.28
C PRO A 281 -29.10 0.18 -11.93
N GLN A 282 -28.30 0.22 -10.86
CA GLN A 282 -28.79 0.53 -9.53
C GLN A 282 -29.35 1.95 -9.60
N ALA A 283 -30.66 2.05 -9.46
CA ALA A 283 -31.30 3.29 -9.08
C ALA A 283 -30.55 3.83 -7.85
N ALA A 284 -30.25 5.13 -7.84
CA ALA A 284 -29.59 5.81 -6.73
C ALA A 284 -30.22 5.36 -5.41
N ALA A 285 -29.46 4.54 -4.65
CA ALA A 285 -29.87 4.15 -3.33
C ALA A 285 -29.97 5.43 -2.47
N PRO A 286 -30.92 5.52 -1.54
CA PRO A 286 -30.99 6.65 -0.63
C PRO A 286 -29.67 6.74 0.13
N HIS A 287 -29.03 7.91 0.18
CA HIS A 287 -27.90 8.14 1.08
C HIS A 287 -28.34 7.83 2.51
N GLU A 288 -27.73 6.82 3.13
CA GLU A 288 -27.88 6.60 4.56
C GLU A 288 -27.32 7.82 5.33
N PRO A 289 -27.99 8.24 6.41
CA PRO A 289 -27.51 9.35 7.22
C PRO A 289 -26.15 9.01 7.84
N ALA A 290 -25.28 10.02 7.95
CA ALA A 290 -24.01 9.86 8.65
C ALA A 290 -24.23 9.37 10.08
N PRO A 291 -23.27 8.64 10.68
CA PRO A 291 -23.36 8.20 12.06
C PRO A 291 -23.63 9.39 12.98
N GLU A 292 -24.59 9.24 13.87
CA GLU A 292 -24.86 10.26 14.88
C GLU A 292 -23.69 10.34 15.87
N GLN A 293 -23.34 11.56 16.26
CA GLN A 293 -22.29 11.82 17.23
C GLN A 293 -22.64 11.22 18.60
N PRO A 294 -21.64 10.91 19.43
CA PRO A 294 -21.86 10.44 20.79
C PRO A 294 -22.82 11.33 21.57
N VAL A 295 -24.03 10.82 21.86
CA VAL A 295 -24.93 11.46 22.81
C VAL A 295 -24.47 11.10 24.22
N ALA A 296 -24.06 12.11 24.97
CA ALA A 296 -23.64 12.02 26.36
C ALA A 296 -24.71 11.32 27.24
N THR A 297 -24.56 10.02 27.51
CA THR A 297 -25.41 9.28 28.46
C THR A 297 -25.02 9.55 29.91
N SER A 298 -25.95 9.33 30.85
CA SER A 298 -25.82 9.60 32.30
C SER A 298 -24.47 9.15 32.85
N GLY A 299 -23.70 10.08 33.43
CA GLY A 299 -22.28 9.90 33.79
C GLY A 299 -21.34 10.93 33.11
N SER A 300 -21.87 11.82 32.30
CA SER A 300 -21.18 12.89 31.58
C SER A 300 -21.56 14.29 32.12
N GLU A 301 -22.01 14.38 33.38
CA GLU A 301 -22.33 15.63 34.06
C GLU A 301 -21.06 16.48 34.33
N THR A 302 -21.20 17.80 34.37
CA THR A 302 -20.09 18.72 34.64
C THR A 302 -19.49 18.40 36.00
N GLY A 303 -18.26 17.86 36.02
CA GLY A 303 -17.55 17.48 37.24
C GLY A 303 -17.51 15.98 37.57
N TYR A 304 -18.11 15.11 36.76
CA TYR A 304 -17.98 13.66 36.94
C TYR A 304 -16.56 13.17 36.63
N ARG A 305 -15.89 12.56 37.62
CA ARG A 305 -14.54 11.97 37.50
C ARG A 305 -14.55 10.45 37.74
N GLY A 306 -15.59 9.76 37.27
CA GLY A 306 -15.60 8.30 37.27
C GLY A 306 -14.69 7.72 36.18
N PRO A 307 -14.30 6.44 36.30
CA PRO A 307 -13.42 5.76 35.33
C PRO A 307 -14.02 5.63 33.92
N TRP A 308 -15.33 5.88 33.77
CA TRP A 308 -16.08 5.77 32.51
C TRP A 308 -16.49 7.13 31.94
N ARG A 309 -15.82 8.23 32.33
CA ARG A 309 -16.14 9.57 31.82
C ARG A 309 -15.89 9.62 30.31
N ILE A 310 -16.94 9.89 29.55
CA ILE A 310 -16.89 10.18 28.12
C ILE A 310 -16.78 11.71 27.96
N THR A 311 -15.74 12.17 27.28
CA THR A 311 -15.56 13.57 26.89
C THR A 311 -16.68 13.97 25.94
N ARG A 312 -17.32 15.11 26.23
CA ARG A 312 -18.40 15.64 25.42
C ARG A 312 -17.91 16.10 24.07
N GLU A 313 -18.81 16.17 23.10
CA GLU A 313 -18.50 16.64 21.75
C GLU A 313 -17.80 18.00 21.76
N GLU A 314 -18.33 18.98 22.50
CA GLU A 314 -17.77 20.32 22.58
C GLU A 314 -16.40 20.40 23.29
N GLU A 315 -16.04 19.34 24.02
CA GLU A 315 -14.76 19.21 24.72
C GLU A 315 -13.72 18.46 23.86
N ARG A 316 -14.12 17.82 22.75
CA ARG A 316 -13.21 17.07 21.87
C ARG A 316 -12.57 17.98 20.83
N ALA A 317 -11.27 17.77 20.59
CA ALA A 317 -10.63 18.33 19.41
C ALA A 317 -11.19 17.67 18.15
N GLU A 318 -11.42 18.46 17.10
CA GLU A 318 -11.91 17.99 15.80
C GLU A 318 -10.75 17.69 14.87
N TRP A 319 -10.61 16.42 14.49
CA TRP A 319 -9.50 15.91 13.69
C TRP A 319 -10.00 15.35 12.36
N THR A 320 -9.22 15.50 11.30
CA THR A 320 -9.53 14.91 9.99
C THR A 320 -8.64 13.69 9.77
N PHE A 321 -9.25 12.58 9.36
CA PHE A 321 -8.53 11.41 8.87
C PHE A 321 -8.34 11.51 7.35
N THR A 322 -7.09 11.38 6.92
CA THR A 322 -6.76 11.20 5.50
C THR A 322 -6.10 9.82 5.35
N PRO A 323 -6.76 8.87 4.66
CA PRO A 323 -6.26 7.51 4.45
C PRO A 323 -4.78 7.45 4.07
N TYR A 324 -4.02 6.65 4.81
CA TYR A 324 -2.57 6.43 4.67
C TYR A 324 -1.66 7.65 4.71
N VAL A 325 -2.20 8.82 5.07
CA VAL A 325 -1.42 10.05 5.25
C VAL A 325 -1.26 10.33 6.74
N GLY A 326 -2.38 10.39 7.46
CA GLY A 326 -2.36 10.84 8.83
C GLY A 326 -3.73 11.13 9.40
N VAL A 327 -3.73 11.50 10.68
CA VAL A 327 -4.91 11.70 11.52
C VAL A 327 -4.70 12.97 12.35
N GLY A 328 -5.47 14.01 12.04
CA GLY A 328 -5.31 15.32 12.69
C GLY A 328 -3.89 15.89 12.49
N PRO A 329 -3.16 16.25 13.55
CA PRO A 329 -1.79 16.76 13.45
C PRO A 329 -0.76 15.66 13.17
N LEU A 330 -1.12 14.39 13.35
CA LEU A 330 -0.22 13.25 13.24
C LEU A 330 -0.14 12.74 11.79
N HIS A 331 1.08 12.48 11.32
CA HIS A 331 1.32 11.91 10.01
C HIS A 331 2.05 10.57 10.17
N PHE A 332 1.63 9.56 9.40
CA PHE A 332 2.33 8.27 9.41
C PHE A 332 3.78 8.47 8.94
N GLY A 333 4.72 7.78 9.58
CA GLY A 333 6.16 7.91 9.39
C GLY A 333 6.87 8.85 10.37
N MET A 334 6.12 9.64 11.16
CA MET A 334 6.68 10.53 12.19
C MET A 334 7.45 9.75 13.28
N THR A 335 8.50 10.36 13.79
CA THR A 335 9.24 9.93 14.99
C THR A 335 8.54 10.39 16.27
N LEU A 336 8.93 9.85 17.43
CA LEU A 336 8.36 10.23 18.73
C LEU A 336 8.53 11.73 19.04
N GLU A 337 9.67 12.33 18.66
CA GLU A 337 9.94 13.75 18.87
C GLU A 337 9.01 14.64 18.02
N GLU A 338 8.76 14.24 16.77
CA GLU A 338 7.86 14.95 15.87
C GLU A 338 6.41 14.87 16.37
N ILE A 339 5.98 13.72 16.89
CA ILE A 339 4.65 13.55 17.49
C ILE A 339 4.50 14.42 18.73
N THR A 340 5.50 14.40 19.62
CA THR A 340 5.52 15.23 20.85
C THR A 340 5.40 16.73 20.50
N SER A 341 6.11 17.16 19.45
CA SER A 341 6.04 18.53 18.94
C SER A 341 4.67 18.85 18.33
N ALA A 342 4.12 17.93 17.53
CA ALA A 342 2.83 18.12 16.84
C ALA A 342 1.64 18.16 17.80
N LEU A 343 1.67 17.38 18.88
CA LEU A 343 0.64 17.37 19.92
C LEU A 343 0.87 18.45 20.99
N GLY A 344 2.11 18.94 21.13
CA GLY A 344 2.49 19.82 22.24
C GLY A 344 2.46 19.12 23.59
N GLU A 345 2.51 17.78 23.59
CA GLU A 345 2.35 16.90 24.74
C GLU A 345 3.47 15.86 24.76
N GLY A 346 4.05 15.59 25.94
CA GLY A 346 5.03 14.53 26.12
C GLY A 346 4.41 13.13 26.27
N PRO A 347 5.18 12.06 26.03
CA PRO A 347 4.71 10.69 26.23
C PRO A 347 4.32 10.43 27.69
N ALA A 348 3.10 9.95 27.94
CA ALA A 348 2.63 9.59 29.27
C ALA A 348 3.08 8.16 29.65
N VAL A 349 2.99 7.22 28.71
CA VAL A 349 3.45 5.83 28.86
C VAL A 349 4.13 5.43 27.55
N SER A 350 5.27 4.76 27.63
CA SER A 350 5.94 4.18 26.46
C SER A 350 6.29 2.73 26.74
N SER A 351 6.06 1.88 25.75
CA SER A 351 6.46 0.47 25.78
C SER A 351 7.59 0.23 24.80
N TYR A 352 8.52 -0.63 25.20
CA TYR A 352 9.66 -1.02 24.39
C TYR A 352 9.83 -2.54 24.38
N SER A 353 10.12 -3.08 23.21
CA SER A 353 10.56 -4.45 23.04
C SER A 353 12.08 -4.51 22.88
N HIS A 354 12.65 -5.65 23.25
CA HIS A 354 14.07 -5.94 23.06
C HIS A 354 14.24 -6.90 21.87
N HIS A 355 14.92 -6.42 20.83
CA HIS A 355 15.32 -7.24 19.68
C HIS A 355 16.85 -7.26 19.61
N GLY A 356 17.47 -8.25 20.27
CA GLY A 356 18.93 -8.34 20.35
C GLY A 356 19.52 -7.36 21.36
N GLU A 357 20.53 -6.57 20.95
CA GLU A 357 21.11 -5.50 21.79
C GLU A 357 20.35 -4.15 21.64
N ASP A 358 19.46 -4.03 20.66
CA ASP A 358 18.70 -2.81 20.38
C ASP A 358 17.33 -2.80 21.05
N GLN A 359 16.93 -1.62 21.53
CA GLN A 359 15.62 -1.36 22.13
C GLN A 359 14.72 -0.69 21.08
N GLN A 360 13.58 -1.30 20.76
CA GLN A 360 12.62 -0.76 19.82
C GLN A 360 11.40 -0.21 20.56
N LEU A 361 10.96 0.99 20.20
CA LEU A 361 9.72 1.58 20.73
C LEU A 361 8.54 0.90 20.04
N ASP A 362 7.60 0.35 20.82
CA ASP A 362 6.42 -0.34 20.30
C ASP A 362 5.22 0.62 20.23
N TYR A 363 4.95 1.31 21.33
CA TYR A 363 3.87 2.29 21.41
C TYR A 363 4.13 3.35 22.47
N THR A 364 3.41 4.46 22.33
CA THR A 364 3.37 5.57 23.27
C THR A 364 1.95 6.09 23.43
N ASP A 365 1.55 6.33 24.67
CA ASP A 365 0.30 6.99 25.03
C ASP A 365 0.49 8.49 25.24
N PHE A 366 -0.42 9.26 24.68
CA PHE A 366 -0.59 10.70 24.87
C PHE A 366 -1.93 10.91 25.57
N ALA A 367 -1.87 11.05 26.90
CA ALA A 367 -3.03 11.02 27.78
C ALA A 367 -3.88 12.30 27.69
N GLU A 368 -3.28 13.47 27.44
CA GLU A 368 -4.02 14.72 27.26
C GLU A 368 -4.76 14.73 25.91
N SER A 369 -4.12 14.20 24.87
CA SER A 369 -4.69 14.06 23.54
C SER A 369 -5.64 12.87 23.42
N GLY A 370 -5.58 11.88 24.32
CA GLY A 370 -6.39 10.65 24.25
C GLY A 370 -6.05 9.78 23.04
N VAL A 371 -4.77 9.68 22.71
CA VAL A 371 -4.28 8.97 21.52
C VAL A 371 -3.13 8.04 21.90
N ARG A 372 -3.08 6.87 21.27
CA ARG A 372 -1.93 5.98 21.28
C ARG A 372 -1.27 5.95 19.90
N ALA A 373 0.03 6.21 19.89
CA ALA A 373 0.89 6.08 18.73
C ALA A 373 1.60 4.72 18.79
N LEU A 374 1.54 3.94 17.73
CA LEU A 374 2.26 2.68 17.61
C LEU A 374 3.33 2.81 16.52
N PHE A 375 4.50 2.23 16.80
CA PHE A 375 5.70 2.42 16.02
C PHE A 375 6.18 1.11 15.40
N TYR A 376 6.63 1.21 14.16
CA TYR A 376 7.37 0.17 13.46
C TYR A 376 8.70 0.77 12.99
N GLU A 377 9.81 0.11 13.33
CA GLU A 377 11.17 0.64 13.06
C GLU A 377 11.36 2.09 13.56
N GLY A 378 10.80 2.41 14.72
CA GLY A 378 10.88 3.75 15.33
C GLY A 378 10.05 4.84 14.65
N ARG A 379 9.12 4.47 13.75
CA ARG A 379 8.24 5.41 13.03
C ARG A 379 6.78 5.09 13.22
N LEU A 380 5.94 6.13 13.26
CA LEU A 380 4.49 6.01 13.45
C LEU A 380 3.86 5.22 12.31
N GLY A 381 3.31 4.05 12.61
CA GLY A 381 2.58 3.26 11.63
C GLY A 381 1.12 3.00 11.99
N CYS A 382 0.72 3.23 13.25
CA CYS A 382 -0.68 3.19 13.65
C CYS A 382 -1.00 4.27 14.69
N VAL A 383 -2.20 4.84 14.58
CA VAL A 383 -2.78 5.77 15.55
C VAL A 383 -4.09 5.18 16.04
N ALA A 384 -4.18 4.87 17.33
CA ALA A 384 -5.42 4.46 17.96
C ALA A 384 -5.99 5.64 18.76
N VAL A 385 -7.25 6.00 18.53
CA VAL A 385 -7.89 7.13 19.20
C VAL A 385 -8.85 6.61 20.26
N ASP A 386 -8.66 7.04 21.51
CA ASP A 386 -9.51 6.61 22.62
C ASP A 386 -10.96 7.08 22.43
N ALA A 387 -11.91 6.16 22.55
CA ALA A 387 -13.33 6.46 22.32
C ALA A 387 -13.92 7.37 23.41
N LEU A 388 -13.34 7.41 24.61
CA LEU A 388 -13.82 8.19 25.75
C LEU A 388 -13.20 9.58 25.77
N THR A 389 -11.89 9.69 25.60
CA THR A 389 -11.15 10.94 25.82
C THR A 389 -10.53 11.53 24.56
N GLY A 390 -10.36 10.74 23.51
CA GLY A 390 -9.68 11.13 22.29
C GLY A 390 -10.45 12.15 21.43
N PRO A 391 -9.78 12.73 20.43
CA PRO A 391 -10.39 13.64 19.47
C PRO A 391 -11.54 13.01 18.70
N GLN A 392 -12.49 13.84 18.29
CA GLN A 392 -13.48 13.46 17.31
C GLN A 392 -12.81 13.42 15.94
N VAL A 393 -12.50 12.22 15.45
CA VAL A 393 -11.94 12.07 14.12
C VAL A 393 -13.08 11.96 13.11
N ARG A 394 -12.94 12.69 12.00
CA ARG A 394 -13.87 12.67 10.88
C ARG A 394 -13.21 12.17 9.62
N LEU A 395 -14.01 11.47 8.81
CA LEU A 395 -13.67 11.17 7.43
C LEU A 395 -14.75 11.81 6.56
N ASP A 396 -14.34 12.78 5.74
CA ASP A 396 -15.20 13.83 5.20
C ASP A 396 -16.01 14.54 6.30
N ALA A 397 -17.34 14.46 6.26
CA ALA A 397 -18.23 15.08 7.24
C ALA A 397 -18.60 14.14 8.40
N ALA A 398 -18.36 12.83 8.28
CA ALA A 398 -18.88 11.85 9.23
C ALA A 398 -17.94 11.61 10.42
N PRO A 399 -18.48 11.51 11.64
CA PRO A 399 -17.70 11.18 12.83
C PRO A 399 -17.37 9.69 12.90
N LEU A 400 -16.15 9.37 13.35
CA LEU A 400 -15.65 8.00 13.50
C LEU A 400 -15.34 7.62 14.95
N THR A 401 -14.87 8.57 15.77
CA THR A 401 -14.57 8.33 17.20
C THR A 401 -15.84 8.42 18.04
N GLY A 402 -16.00 7.55 19.02
CA GLY A 402 -17.03 7.68 20.05
C GLY A 402 -18.46 7.45 19.55
N CYS A 403 -18.65 6.94 18.33
CA CYS A 403 -19.97 6.71 17.74
C CYS A 403 -20.45 5.28 18.02
N ALA A 404 -21.70 4.96 17.70
CA ALA A 404 -22.17 3.57 17.72
C ALA A 404 -21.41 2.77 16.63
N PRO A 405 -20.68 1.69 16.98
CA PRO A 405 -19.86 0.95 16.01
C PRO A 405 -20.65 0.47 14.79
N SER A 406 -21.89 -0.02 15.00
CA SER A 406 -22.76 -0.48 13.91
C SER A 406 -23.11 0.64 12.92
N HIS A 407 -23.38 1.86 13.40
CA HIS A 407 -23.68 2.98 12.50
C HIS A 407 -22.46 3.43 11.70
N VAL A 408 -21.27 3.38 12.31
CA VAL A 408 -20.01 3.69 11.61
C VAL A 408 -19.73 2.64 10.54
N GLU A 409 -19.91 1.36 10.86
CA GLU A 409 -19.77 0.24 9.92
C GLU A 409 -20.77 0.36 8.77
N ASP A 410 -22.07 0.47 9.07
CA ASP A 410 -23.14 0.60 8.07
C ASP A 410 -22.86 1.79 7.14
N TRP A 411 -22.49 2.94 7.70
CA TRP A 411 -22.17 4.12 6.90
C TRP A 411 -20.94 3.89 6.02
N LEU A 412 -19.86 3.27 6.52
CA LEU A 412 -18.66 2.99 5.73
C LEU A 412 -18.95 1.98 4.60
N ILE A 413 -19.83 1.00 4.83
CA ILE A 413 -20.28 0.04 3.83
C ILE A 413 -21.06 0.74 2.70
N HIS A 414 -21.96 1.66 3.03
CA HIS A 414 -22.88 2.27 2.07
C HIS A 414 -22.38 3.58 1.44
N ARG A 415 -21.46 4.29 2.09
CA ARG A 415 -20.84 5.52 1.56
C ARG A 415 -19.84 5.22 0.45
N THR A 416 -19.24 4.03 0.47
CA THR A 416 -17.98 3.81 -0.25
C THR A 416 -18.22 3.01 -1.53
N THR A 417 -17.55 3.40 -2.61
CA THR A 417 -17.23 2.49 -3.72
C THR A 417 -16.19 1.47 -3.23
N LEU A 418 -16.53 0.66 -2.22
CA LEU A 418 -15.62 -0.36 -1.69
C LEU A 418 -15.17 -1.22 -2.87
N ARG A 419 -13.85 -1.46 -2.97
CA ARG A 419 -13.40 -2.55 -3.84
C ARG A 419 -13.98 -3.83 -3.24
N PRO A 420 -14.51 -4.76 -4.05
CA PRO A 420 -14.88 -6.07 -3.54
C PRO A 420 -13.69 -6.67 -2.77
N GLY A 421 -13.89 -6.99 -1.49
CA GLY A 421 -12.85 -7.53 -0.60
C GLY A 421 -12.07 -6.51 0.23
N SER A 422 -12.36 -5.20 0.15
CA SER A 422 -11.67 -4.20 1.00
C SER A 422 -12.21 -4.13 2.43
N LEU A 423 -13.43 -4.61 2.67
CA LEU A 423 -13.93 -4.92 4.01
C LEU A 423 -13.47 -6.32 4.41
N MET A 424 -12.72 -6.39 5.49
CA MET A 424 -12.31 -7.62 6.16
C MET A 424 -12.75 -7.56 7.62
N TYR A 425 -12.73 -8.70 8.29
CA TYR A 425 -12.93 -8.75 9.73
C TYR A 425 -11.68 -9.27 10.39
N SER A 426 -11.29 -8.64 11.49
CA SER A 426 -10.21 -9.15 12.31
C SER A 426 -10.61 -10.45 13.02
N PRO A 427 -9.65 -11.21 13.59
CA PRO A 427 -9.95 -12.32 14.51
C PRO A 427 -10.82 -11.94 15.71
N ALA A 428 -10.88 -10.65 16.07
CA ALA A 428 -11.75 -10.11 17.11
C ALA A 428 -13.14 -9.70 16.58
N ALA A 429 -13.43 -9.98 15.30
CA ALA A 429 -14.62 -9.56 14.56
C ALA A 429 -14.78 -8.04 14.44
N ASP A 430 -13.66 -7.30 14.49
CA ASP A 430 -13.65 -5.85 14.22
C ASP A 430 -13.63 -5.61 12.70
N PRO A 431 -14.50 -4.76 12.14
CA PRO A 431 -14.46 -4.43 10.72
C PRO A 431 -13.22 -3.61 10.36
N VAL A 432 -12.53 -4.04 9.32
CA VAL A 432 -11.29 -3.48 8.78
C VAL A 432 -11.51 -3.08 7.33
N PHE A 433 -11.33 -1.80 7.05
CA PHE A 433 -11.42 -1.19 5.73
C PHE A 433 -10.01 -1.00 5.19
N ALA A 434 -9.52 -2.05 4.53
CA ALA A 434 -8.13 -2.14 4.08
C ALA A 434 -7.77 -0.97 3.18
N ASP A 435 -8.66 -0.58 2.26
CA ASP A 435 -8.50 0.49 1.27
C ASP A 435 -8.42 1.90 1.88
N LEU A 436 -8.80 2.03 3.15
CA LEU A 436 -8.70 3.26 3.91
C LEU A 436 -7.56 3.23 4.92
N GLY A 437 -7.06 2.05 5.29
CA GLY A 437 -6.18 1.90 6.46
C GLY A 437 -6.94 2.22 7.74
N LEU A 438 -8.15 1.68 7.89
CA LEU A 438 -9.03 1.97 9.02
C LEU A 438 -9.60 0.68 9.60
N ALA A 439 -9.44 0.47 10.89
CA ALA A 439 -10.16 -0.55 11.63
C ALA A 439 -11.08 0.12 12.67
N ILE A 440 -12.32 -0.35 12.78
CA ILE A 440 -13.27 0.17 13.77
C ILE A 440 -13.37 -0.84 14.90
N ARG A 441 -12.78 -0.51 16.04
CA ARG A 441 -12.85 -1.37 17.23
C ARG A 441 -13.91 -0.86 18.21
N PRO A 442 -14.62 -1.74 18.92
CA PRO A 442 -15.46 -1.33 20.04
C PRO A 442 -14.59 -1.08 21.29
N GLN A 443 -14.93 -0.03 22.04
CA GLN A 443 -14.42 0.22 23.40
C GLN A 443 -15.61 0.38 24.35
N ARG A 444 -15.59 -0.33 25.48
CA ARG A 444 -16.70 -0.33 26.43
C ARG A 444 -16.54 0.79 27.45
N ALA A 445 -17.66 1.44 27.75
CA ALA A 445 -17.77 2.51 28.73
C ALA A 445 -18.94 2.19 29.67
N GLY A 446 -18.72 1.31 30.66
CA GLY A 446 -19.81 0.76 31.46
C GLY A 446 -20.78 -0.06 30.58
N ASP A 447 -22.00 0.44 30.40
CA ASP A 447 -23.05 -0.22 29.59
C ASP A 447 -23.06 0.22 28.12
N VAL A 448 -22.24 1.21 27.76
CA VAL A 448 -22.18 1.75 26.39
C VAL A 448 -20.98 1.15 25.66
N VAL A 449 -21.13 0.93 24.35
CA VAL A 449 -20.03 0.53 23.45
C VAL A 449 -19.86 1.62 22.41
N LEU A 450 -18.64 2.11 22.28
CA LEU A 450 -18.28 3.23 21.42
C LEU A 450 -17.21 2.82 20.42
N SER A 451 -17.17 3.49 19.26
CA SER A 451 -16.15 3.26 18.25
C SER A 451 -14.81 3.88 18.65
N ARG A 452 -13.77 3.04 18.68
CA ARG A 452 -12.36 3.36 18.88
C ARG A 452 -11.64 3.11 17.56
N PRO A 453 -11.51 4.11 16.68
CA PRO A 453 -10.91 3.91 15.38
C PRO A 453 -9.39 3.74 15.50
N LEU A 454 -8.87 2.75 14.76
CA LEU A 454 -7.46 2.54 14.54
C LEU A 454 -7.14 2.92 13.10
N PHE A 455 -6.23 3.86 12.94
CA PHE A 455 -5.78 4.35 11.65
C PHE A 455 -4.40 3.80 11.37
N LEU A 456 -4.26 3.15 10.23
CA LEU A 456 -3.13 2.30 9.88
C LEU A 456 -2.44 2.85 8.64
N LEU A 457 -1.11 2.81 8.63
CA LEU A 457 -0.36 2.83 7.39
C LEU A 457 -0.69 1.55 6.59
N HIS A 458 -0.73 1.65 5.26
CA HIS A 458 -1.18 0.60 4.34
C HIS A 458 -0.53 -0.77 4.60
N ASP A 459 0.73 -0.79 5.03
CA ASP A 459 1.52 -2.02 5.23
C ASP A 459 1.31 -2.67 6.62
N TRP A 460 0.59 -2.03 7.54
CA TRP A 460 0.32 -2.61 8.88
C TRP A 460 -0.90 -3.56 8.84
N LEU A 461 -1.72 -3.54 7.79
CA LEU A 461 -2.94 -4.36 7.73
C LEU A 461 -2.66 -5.88 7.75
N ASP A 462 -1.55 -6.33 7.13
CA ASP A 462 -1.10 -7.73 7.16
C ASP A 462 -0.48 -8.14 8.51
N LEU A 463 -0.29 -7.17 9.41
CA LEU A 463 0.38 -7.31 10.70
C LEU A 463 -0.59 -7.10 11.87
N TRP A 464 -1.84 -7.57 11.75
CA TRP A 464 -2.77 -7.63 12.89
C TRP A 464 -2.14 -8.35 14.10
N HIS A 465 -1.21 -9.29 13.87
CA HIS A 465 -0.41 -9.95 14.90
C HIS A 465 0.69 -9.10 15.54
N SER A 466 1.01 -7.93 14.98
CA SER A 466 2.03 -7.00 15.48
C SER A 466 1.46 -5.86 16.31
N LEU A 467 0.13 -5.78 16.46
CA LEU A 467 -0.42 -4.90 17.49
C LEU A 467 0.00 -5.44 18.88
N PRO A 468 0.52 -4.57 19.77
CA PRO A 468 0.93 -4.96 21.10
C PRO A 468 -0.22 -5.66 21.83
N SER A 469 0.12 -6.60 22.71
CA SER A 469 -0.90 -7.40 23.40
C SER A 469 -1.91 -6.53 24.19
N GLU A 470 -1.43 -5.37 24.62
CA GLU A 470 -2.12 -4.31 25.34
C GLU A 470 -3.24 -3.69 24.50
N GLU A 471 -3.14 -3.69 23.16
CA GLU A 471 -4.25 -3.31 22.30
C GLU A 471 -5.43 -4.28 22.41
N TRP A 472 -5.19 -5.56 22.71
CA TRP A 472 -6.27 -6.54 22.89
C TRP A 472 -6.97 -6.41 24.24
N ASN A 473 -6.37 -5.70 25.20
CA ASN A 473 -6.83 -5.65 26.59
C ASN A 473 -7.48 -4.32 26.99
N TYR A 474 -7.68 -3.37 26.05
CA TYR A 474 -8.54 -2.20 26.27
C TYR A 474 -10.01 -2.62 26.23
N SER A 475 -10.48 -3.26 27.32
CA SER A 475 -11.88 -3.64 27.53
C SER A 475 -12.66 -2.55 28.24
#